data_AF-A0A0L0FTS1-F1
#
_entry.id   AF-A0A0L0FTS1-F1
#
_cell.length_a   1.000
_cell.length_b   1.000
_cell.length_c   1.000
_cell.angle_alpha   90.00
_cell.angle_beta   90.00
_cell.angle_gamma   90.00
#
_symmetry.space_group_name_H-M   'P 1'
#
loop_
_entity.id
_entity.type
_entity.pdbx_description
1 polymer ?
#
loop_
_entity_poly.entity_id
_entity_poly.type
_entity_poly.pdbx_seq_one_letter_code
_entity_poly.pdbx_strand_id
1 'polypeptide(L)' 'MSTEMIPHFMESFAINAMITLHVDNIKGKNDHHRAESAFKALAVAIYLACTKTGTDDVPSTKGVL' A
#
# COMPACT_ATOMS: atom_id res chain seq x y z
N MET A 1 -18.08 -9.30 2.30
CA MET A 1 -17.03 -9.32 1.25
C MET A 1 -16.35 -10.67 1.31
N SER A 2 -16.16 -11.35 0.18
CA SER A 2 -15.35 -12.58 0.16
C SER A 2 -13.90 -12.25 0.55
N THR A 3 -13.26 -13.09 1.37
CA THR A 3 -11.89 -12.84 1.86
C THR A 3 -10.86 -12.82 0.73
N GLU A 4 -11.14 -13.51 -0.38
CA GLU A 4 -10.32 -13.51 -1.60
C GLU A 4 -10.27 -12.14 -2.29
N MET A 5 -11.28 -11.29 -2.08
CA MET A 5 -11.33 -9.96 -2.68
C MET A 5 -10.38 -8.98 -2.00
N ILE A 6 -9.86 -9.29 -0.81
CA ILE A 6 -8.91 -8.43 -0.10
C ILE A 6 -7.57 -8.34 -0.85
N PRO A 7 -6.86 -9.45 -1.13
CA PRO A 7 -5.63 -9.38 -1.92
C PRO A 7 -5.91 -8.90 -3.36
N HIS A 8 -7.02 -9.31 -3.98
CA HIS A 8 -7.40 -8.83 -5.32
C HIS A 8 -7.60 -7.31 -5.36
N PHE A 9 -8.17 -6.72 -4.31
CA PHE A 9 -8.26 -5.27 -4.17
C PHE A 9 -6.87 -4.64 -4.13
N MET A 10 -5.96 -5.17 -3.29
CA MET A 10 -4.60 -4.62 -3.16
C MET A 10 -3.82 -4.68 -4.47
N GLU A 11 -3.94 -5.79 -5.21
CA GLU A 11 -3.36 -5.97 -6.54
C GLU A 11 -3.92 -4.95 -7.53
N SER A 12 -5.25 -4.88 -7.65
CA SER A 12 -5.93 -3.94 -8.56
C SER A 12 -5.58 -2.50 -8.21
N PHE A 13 -5.52 -2.16 -6.93
CA PHE A 13 -5.15 -0.84 -6.45
C PHE A 13 -3.71 -0.48 -6.84
N ALA A 14 -2.74 -1.37 -6.61
CA ALA A 14 -1.34 -1.12 -6.95
C ALA A 14 -1.13 -0.90 -8.45
N ILE A 15 -1.77 -1.74 -9.28
CA ILE A 15 -1.70 -1.63 -10.75
C ILE A 15 -2.26 -0.29 -11.22
N ASN A 16 -3.47 0.08 -10.78
CA ASN A 16 -4.13 1.29 -11.26
C ASN A 16 -3.49 2.58 -10.70
N ALA A 17 -2.88 2.51 -9.52
CA ALA A 17 -2.14 3.63 -8.94
C ALA A 17 -0.70 3.73 -9.49
N MET A 18 -0.24 2.76 -10.30
CA MET A 18 1.13 2.69 -10.82
C MET A 18 2.19 2.71 -9.71
N ILE A 19 1.92 2.02 -8.60
CA ILE A 19 2.84 1.91 -7.47
C ILE A 19 3.29 0.46 -7.28
N THR A 20 4.49 0.28 -6.74
CA THR A 20 4.91 -1.01 -6.19
C THR A 20 4.39 -1.12 -4.75
N LEU A 21 3.60 -2.15 -4.46
CA LEU A 21 2.97 -2.37 -3.16
C LEU A 21 3.30 -3.76 -2.61
N HIS A 22 3.77 -3.82 -1.36
CA HIS A 22 3.93 -5.06 -0.62
C HIS A 22 3.11 -4.98 0.66
N VAL A 23 2.25 -5.98 0.88
CA VAL A 23 1.43 -6.11 2.09
C VAL A 23 1.57 -7.53 2.59
N ASP A 24 2.10 -7.68 3.80
CA ASP A 24 2.21 -8.96 4.48
C ASP A 24 1.53 -8.86 5.85
N ASN A 25 0.79 -9.91 6.19
CA ASN A 25 0.17 -10.03 7.49
C ASN A 25 0.92 -11.02 8.36
N ILE A 26 1.82 -10.47 9.17
CA ILE A 26 2.79 -11.22 9.97
C ILE A 26 2.13 -12.21 10.95
N LYS A 27 0.97 -11.86 11.54
CA LYS A 27 0.24 -12.71 12.49
C LYS A 27 -1.22 -12.29 12.67
N GLY A 28 -2.08 -13.26 12.96
CA GLY A 28 -3.48 -13.01 13.36
C GLY A 28 -4.34 -14.26 13.24
N LYS A 29 -5.42 -14.32 14.02
CA LYS A 29 -6.39 -15.44 14.00
C LYS A 29 -7.78 -15.05 13.51
N ASN A 30 -8.11 -13.76 13.53
CA ASN A 30 -9.41 -13.24 13.13
C ASN A 30 -9.26 -12.51 11.79
N ASP A 31 -9.96 -12.99 10.76
CA ASP A 31 -9.78 -12.47 9.39
C ASP A 31 -10.24 -11.02 9.23
N HIS A 32 -11.22 -10.57 10.01
CA HIS A 32 -11.65 -9.17 10.02
C HIS A 32 -10.51 -8.26 10.52
N HIS A 33 -9.91 -8.59 11.68
CA HIS A 33 -8.77 -7.81 12.20
C HIS A 33 -7.56 -7.87 11.28
N ARG A 34 -7.31 -9.04 10.67
CA ARG A 34 -6.21 -9.25 9.70
C ARG A 34 -6.37 -8.35 8.46
N ALA A 35 -7.59 -8.29 7.92
CA ALA A 35 -7.91 -7.42 6.80
C ALA A 35 -7.77 -5.94 7.22
N GLU A 36 -8.40 -5.55 8.31
CA GLU A 36 -8.38 -4.18 8.80
C GLU A 36 -6.95 -3.68 9.08
N SER A 37 -6.09 -4.53 9.67
CA SER A 37 -4.68 -4.19 9.90
C SER A 37 -3.92 -3.95 8.60
N ALA A 38 -4.21 -4.72 7.55
CA ALA A 38 -3.58 -4.54 6.24
C ALA A 38 -3.97 -3.19 5.62
N PHE A 39 -5.25 -2.81 5.66
CA PHE A 39 -5.72 -1.51 5.17
C PHE A 39 -5.17 -0.33 6.00
N LYS A 40 -5.11 -0.46 7.33
CA LYS A 40 -4.52 0.56 8.20
C LYS A 40 -3.02 0.75 7.92
N ALA A 41 -2.27 -0.34 7.74
CA ALA A 41 -0.87 -0.28 7.38
C ALA A 41 -0.66 0.37 6.00
N LEU A 42 -1.49 0.04 5.02
CA LEU A 42 -1.48 0.69 3.71
C LEU A 42 -1.72 2.20 3.80
N ALA A 43 -2.70 2.64 4.59
CA ALA A 43 -3.00 4.06 4.77
C ALA A 43 -1.80 4.84 5.35
N VAL A 44 -1.11 4.26 6.35
CA VAL A 44 0.10 4.85 6.92
C VAL A 44 1.22 4.91 5.87
N ALA A 45 1.45 3.83 5.13
CA ALA A 45 2.50 3.77 4.11
C ALA A 45 2.28 4.80 2.99
N ILE A 46 1.05 4.93 2.47
CA ILE A 46 0.70 5.92 1.45
C ILE A 46 0.89 7.34 1.99
N TYR A 47 0.42 7.62 3.20
CA TYR A 47 0.61 8.93 3.81
C TYR A 47 2.09 9.33 3.86
N LEU A 48 2.95 8.41 4.30
CA LEU A 48 4.40 8.64 4.33
C LEU A 48 4.98 8.82 2.93
N ALA A 49 4.62 7.97 1.96
CA ALA A 49 5.13 8.02 0.60
C ALA A 49 4.72 9.29 -0.17
N CYS A 50 3.53 9.83 0.10
CA CYS A 50 3.02 11.04 -0.53
C CYS A 50 3.37 12.33 0.25
N THR A 51 4.04 12.23 1.40
CA THR A 51 4.45 13.40 2.17
C THR A 51 5.53 14.17 1.43
N LYS A 52 5.38 15.50 1.33
CA LYS A 52 6.38 16.36 0.70
C LYS A 52 7.71 16.28 1.46
N THR A 53 8.79 16.02 0.73
CA THR A 53 10.16 15.97 1.25
C THR A 53 10.73 17.36 1.55
N GLY A 54 10.07 18.42 1.07
CA GLY A 54 10.56 19.79 1.18
C GLY A 54 11.50 20.21 0.04
N THR A 55 11.76 19.33 -0.92
CA THR A 55 12.45 19.62 -2.18
C THR A 55 11.49 19.42 -3.37
N ASP A 56 11.80 20.04 -4.51
CA ASP A 56 11.04 19.88 -5.77
C ASP A 56 11.73 18.88 -6.72
N ASP A 57 12.55 17.99 -6.16
CA ASP A 57 13.33 17.01 -6.92
C ASP A 57 12.54 15.73 -7.17
N VAL A 58 12.79 15.10 -8.33
CA VAL A 58 12.30 13.74 -8.60
C VAL A 58 13.21 12.74 -7.88
N PRO A 59 12.71 11.93 -6.92
CA PRO A 59 13.53 10.98 -6.16
C PRO A 59 13.85 9.72 -6.98
N SER A 60 14.56 9.89 -8.09
CA SER A 60 14.95 8.83 -9.02
C SER A 60 16.32 9.14 -9.62
N THR A 61 17.25 8.17 -9.59
CA THR A 61 18.56 8.30 -10.24
C THR A 61 18.48 8.39 -11.76
N LYS A 62 17.33 8.01 -12.34
CA LYS A 62 17.02 8.15 -13.77
C LYS A 62 16.39 9.50 -14.11
N GLY A 63 16.09 10.33 -13.10
CA GLY A 63 15.44 11.64 -13.27
C GLY A 63 13.95 11.58 -13.63
N VAL A 64 13.33 10.40 -13.60
CA VAL A 64 11.92 10.20 -13.93
C VAL A 64 11.30 9.12 -13.03
N LEU A 65 10.01 9.28 -12.73
CA LEU A 65 9.13 8.32 -12.05
C LEU A 65 7.87 8.11 -12.89
#